data_AF-A0AB39V6Z4-F1
#
_entry.id   AF-A0AB39V6Z4-F1
#
_cell.length_a   1.000
_cell.length_b   1.000
_cell.length_c   1.000
_cell.angle_alpha   90.00
_cell.angle_beta   90.00
_cell.angle_gamma   90.00
#
_symmetry.space_group_name_H-M   'P 1'
#
loop_
_entity.id
_entity.type
_entity.pdbx_description
1 polymer ?
#
loop_
_entity_poly.entity_id
_entity_poly.type
_entity_poly.pdbx_seq_one_letter_code
_entity_poly.pdbx_strand_id
1 'polypeptide(L)'
;MKKYNQFEIFRFIGAFSVLCFHTARHTVFFSKLPHLLQNGPFWVFFFFLLSGFLLTYVYSNKEFNMLHFYKTRFFKFYPVYFLSLILLLKIRFNILYHVFLIQSWIFKRPMNYNSSAWYLSTLVFLLLLFPLFLYFSKNKYFSWFVVCINLYTYYFYNYMLKFSFNNESIHELINYNPLMYIGTFTLGMLTYNIIKNFKSKKLYSLFILLYIGFLFIFVQYQKFKFYNSSVVALSFVPLIVLLFLDEGFFSKFLGNKFFVYLGSLSYSIYILHVPLYIIFKKFNNEITIDLQFLIYFILVFIISNLTKYFIENKYYGYLNKKYLK
;
A
#
# COMPACT_ATOMS: atom_id res chain seq x y z
N MET A 1 4.77 -5.97 22.89
CA MET A 1 3.85 -6.22 21.75
C MET A 1 4.52 -7.16 20.76
N LYS A 2 3.82 -8.22 20.34
CA LYS A 2 4.34 -9.18 19.37
C LYS A 2 4.49 -8.49 18.01
N LYS A 3 5.72 -8.40 17.49
CA LYS A 3 5.95 -7.78 16.18
C LYS A 3 5.60 -8.82 15.12
N TYR A 4 4.51 -8.62 14.39
CA TYR A 4 4.07 -9.51 13.31
C TYR A 4 4.92 -9.30 12.06
N ASN A 5 6.12 -9.85 12.09
CA ASN A 5 7.14 -9.74 11.05
C ASN A 5 6.72 -10.39 9.73
N GLN A 6 5.83 -11.38 9.75
CA GLN A 6 5.38 -12.11 8.57
C GLN A 6 4.63 -11.25 7.54
N PHE A 7 4.13 -10.06 7.93
CA PHE A 7 3.51 -9.14 6.97
C PHE A 7 4.53 -8.42 6.09
N GLU A 8 5.79 -8.32 6.52
CA GLU A 8 6.81 -7.51 5.83
C GLU A 8 7.12 -8.06 4.44
N ILE A 9 7.17 -9.38 4.24
CA ILE A 9 7.37 -9.96 2.91
C ILE A 9 6.25 -9.60 1.94
N PHE A 10 4.99 -9.60 2.37
CA PHE A 10 3.87 -9.23 1.51
C PHE A 10 3.90 -7.74 1.15
N ARG A 11 4.47 -6.90 2.01
CA ARG A 11 4.73 -5.49 1.68
C ARG A 11 5.78 -5.35 0.58
N PHE A 12 6.84 -6.16 0.63
CA PHE A 12 7.83 -6.21 -0.44
C PHE A 12 7.23 -6.74 -1.74
N ILE A 13 6.50 -7.87 -1.70
CA ILE A 13 5.84 -8.46 -2.86
C ILE A 13 4.89 -7.44 -3.51
N GLY A 14 4.11 -6.71 -2.73
CA GLY A 14 3.23 -5.69 -3.26
C GLY A 14 3.95 -4.51 -3.90
N ALA A 15 5.04 -4.03 -3.27
CA ALA A 15 5.83 -2.93 -3.82
C ALA A 15 6.53 -3.36 -5.12
N PHE A 16 7.03 -4.59 -5.16
CA PHE A 16 7.62 -5.20 -6.36
C PHE A 16 6.59 -5.37 -7.48
N SER A 17 5.38 -5.86 -7.17
CA SER A 17 4.29 -5.98 -8.14
C SER A 17 3.91 -4.63 -8.75
N VAL A 18 3.82 -3.57 -7.94
CA VAL A 18 3.54 -2.22 -8.42
C VAL A 18 4.68 -1.70 -9.30
N LEU A 19 5.94 -1.93 -8.92
CA LEU A 19 7.10 -1.58 -9.73
C LEU A 19 7.05 -2.28 -11.10
N CYS A 20 6.83 -3.60 -11.11
CA CYS A 20 6.69 -4.38 -12.34
C CYS A 20 5.53 -3.87 -13.20
N PHE A 21 4.39 -3.57 -12.59
CA PHE A 21 3.23 -3.02 -13.27
C PHE A 21 3.49 -1.68 -13.96
N HIS A 22 4.40 -0.85 -13.44
CA HIS A 22 4.73 0.44 -14.06
C HIS A 22 5.88 0.35 -15.07
N THR A 23 6.79 -0.61 -14.92
CA THR A 23 8.09 -0.56 -15.61
C THR A 23 8.43 -1.80 -16.44
N ALA A 24 7.81 -2.95 -16.17
CA ALA A 24 8.16 -4.21 -16.80
C ALA A 24 7.13 -4.69 -17.83
N ARG A 25 6.04 -3.96 -18.09
CA ARG A 25 4.89 -4.45 -18.90
C ARG A 25 5.24 -4.97 -20.28
N HIS A 26 6.31 -4.46 -20.89
CA HIS A 26 6.74 -4.83 -22.24
C HIS A 26 7.82 -5.93 -22.26
N THR A 27 8.15 -6.51 -21.10
CA THR A 27 9.19 -7.53 -20.94
C THR A 27 8.61 -8.95 -20.93
N VAL A 28 9.43 -9.93 -21.31
CA VAL A 28 9.06 -11.36 -21.26
C VAL A 28 8.95 -11.82 -19.81
N PHE A 29 9.75 -11.26 -18.91
CA PHE A 29 9.64 -11.48 -17.48
C PHE A 29 8.22 -11.20 -16.96
N PHE A 30 7.65 -10.04 -17.31
CA PHE A 30 6.32 -9.65 -16.84
C PHE A 30 5.21 -10.59 -17.33
N SER A 31 5.26 -11.03 -18.59
CA SER A 31 4.27 -11.96 -19.13
C SER A 31 4.30 -13.33 -18.45
N LYS A 32 5.45 -13.73 -17.88
CA LYS A 32 5.61 -14.99 -17.13
C LYS A 32 5.23 -14.88 -15.66
N LEU A 33 5.05 -13.67 -15.12
CA LEU A 33 4.62 -13.50 -13.73
C LEU A 33 3.19 -14.01 -13.54
N PRO A 34 2.85 -14.61 -12.39
CA PRO A 34 1.46 -14.90 -12.04
C PRO A 34 0.59 -13.64 -12.14
N HIS A 35 -0.65 -13.78 -12.61
CA HIS A 35 -1.57 -12.64 -12.80
C HIS A 35 -1.75 -11.77 -11.54
N LEU A 36 -1.70 -12.35 -10.34
CA LEU A 36 -1.73 -11.59 -9.09
C LEU A 36 -0.57 -10.58 -8.95
N LEU A 37 0.62 -10.91 -9.47
CA LEU A 37 1.80 -10.04 -9.44
C LEU A 37 1.85 -9.08 -10.63
N GLN A 38 1.15 -9.39 -11.72
CA GLN A 38 0.96 -8.46 -12.82
C GLN A 38 0.02 -7.30 -12.43
N ASN A 39 -0.92 -7.52 -11.50
CA ASN A 39 -1.91 -6.54 -11.08
C ASN A 39 -1.46 -5.67 -9.90
N GLY A 40 -0.57 -4.70 -10.16
CA GLY A 40 -0.10 -3.73 -9.16
C GLY A 40 -1.20 -3.07 -8.31
N PRO A 41 -2.33 -2.62 -8.87
CA PRO A 41 -3.42 -1.99 -8.10
C PRO A 41 -3.99 -2.87 -6.98
N PHE A 42 -4.01 -4.20 -7.13
CA PHE A 42 -4.53 -5.10 -6.10
C PHE A 42 -3.71 -5.00 -4.81
N TRP A 43 -2.40 -4.87 -4.95
CA TRP A 43 -1.49 -4.71 -3.82
C TRP A 43 -1.60 -3.34 -3.14
N VAL A 44 -2.04 -2.32 -3.87
CA VAL A 44 -2.36 -1.01 -3.27
C VAL A 44 -3.57 -1.11 -2.35
N PHE A 45 -4.60 -1.87 -2.76
CA PHE A 45 -5.76 -2.14 -1.91
C PHE A 45 -5.39 -2.99 -0.69
N PHE A 46 -4.51 -3.97 -0.86
CA PHE A 46 -3.89 -4.70 0.26
C PHE A 46 -3.18 -3.76 1.22
N PHE A 47 -2.45 -2.75 0.75
CA PHE A 47 -1.78 -1.79 1.64
C PHE A 47 -2.75 -0.93 2.44
N PHE A 48 -3.87 -0.48 1.87
CA PHE A 48 -4.88 0.26 2.62
C PHE A 48 -5.52 -0.60 3.70
N LEU A 49 -5.90 -1.85 3.35
CA LEU A 49 -6.46 -2.82 4.28
C LEU A 49 -5.49 -3.14 5.42
N LEU A 50 -4.25 -3.47 5.07
CA LEU A 50 -3.18 -3.78 6.04
C LEU A 50 -2.86 -2.56 6.92
N SER A 51 -2.91 -1.34 6.38
CA SER A 51 -2.68 -0.12 7.16
C SER A 51 -3.75 0.06 8.24
N GLY A 52 -5.02 -0.07 7.90
CA GLY A 52 -6.12 -0.01 8.88
C GLY A 52 -5.99 -1.09 9.95
N PHE A 53 -5.66 -2.32 9.53
CA PHE A 53 -5.42 -3.44 10.44
C PHE A 53 -4.27 -3.19 11.43
N LEU A 54 -3.06 -2.89 10.92
CA LEU A 54 -1.87 -2.71 11.75
C LEU A 54 -1.95 -1.47 12.65
N LEU A 55 -2.58 -0.39 12.18
CA LEU A 55 -2.77 0.80 12.99
C LEU A 55 -3.71 0.52 14.17
N THR A 56 -4.82 -0.17 13.91
CA THR A 56 -5.75 -0.56 14.98
C THR A 56 -5.10 -1.53 15.95
N TYR A 57 -4.31 -2.50 15.46
CA TYR A 57 -3.50 -3.37 16.33
C TYR A 57 -2.55 -2.62 17.26
N VAL A 58 -1.88 -1.58 16.75
CA VAL A 58 -0.89 -0.82 17.53
C VAL A 58 -1.53 0.08 18.58
N TYR A 59 -2.68 0.66 18.26
CA TYR A 59 -3.33 1.69 19.08
C TYR A 59 -4.58 1.22 19.85
N SER A 60 -5.01 -0.05 19.70
CA SER A 60 -6.14 -0.59 20.46
C SER A 60 -5.89 -0.66 21.97
N ASN A 61 -4.64 -0.93 22.36
CA ASN A 61 -4.23 -1.18 23.75
C ASN A 61 -3.25 -0.12 24.28
N LYS A 62 -3.21 1.07 23.66
CA LYS A 62 -2.34 2.17 24.06
C LYS A 62 -3.13 3.44 24.26
N GLU A 63 -2.66 4.29 25.16
CA GLU A 63 -3.09 5.68 25.19
C GLU A 63 -2.78 6.35 23.86
N PHE A 64 -3.79 7.02 23.30
CA PHE A 64 -3.68 7.62 21.98
C PHE A 64 -3.30 9.09 22.11
N ASN A 65 -2.04 9.42 21.84
CA ASN A 65 -1.59 10.80 21.69
C ASN A 65 -1.64 11.21 20.21
N MET A 66 -2.60 12.06 19.85
CA MET A 66 -2.86 12.49 18.47
C MET A 66 -1.68 13.26 17.86
N LEU A 67 -1.06 14.18 18.61
CA LEU A 67 0.07 14.97 18.11
C LEU A 67 1.29 14.07 17.85
N HIS A 68 1.59 13.17 18.78
CA HIS A 68 2.67 12.19 18.62
C HIS A 68 2.39 11.26 17.42
N PHE A 69 1.14 10.82 17.24
CA PHE A 69 0.72 10.01 16.10
C PHE A 69 0.99 10.72 14.77
N TYR A 70 0.55 11.97 14.59
CA TYR A 70 0.75 12.67 13.32
C TYR A 70 2.22 12.98 13.04
N LYS A 71 2.97 13.46 14.05
CA LYS A 71 4.39 13.75 13.88
C LYS A 71 5.21 12.53 13.49
N THR A 72 5.01 11.39 14.15
CA THR A 72 5.74 10.14 13.80
C THR A 72 5.47 9.69 12.36
N ARG A 73 4.24 9.87 11.87
CA ARG A 73 3.88 9.52 10.47
C ARG A 73 4.45 10.51 9.47
N PHE A 74 4.39 11.80 9.78
CA PHE A 74 5.00 12.84 8.97
C PHE A 74 6.51 12.61 8.83
N PHE A 75 7.23 12.39 9.94
CA PHE A 75 8.67 12.11 9.91
C PHE A 75 9.03 10.82 9.18
N LYS A 76 8.15 9.82 9.22
CA LYS A 76 8.38 8.53 8.58
C LYS A 76 8.23 8.59 7.06
N PHE A 77 7.17 9.23 6.57
CA PHE A 77 6.82 9.19 5.15
C PHE A 77 7.35 10.40 4.38
N TYR A 78 7.16 11.60 4.92
CA TYR A 78 7.37 12.83 4.17
C TYR A 78 8.81 13.02 3.64
N PRO A 79 9.90 12.68 4.37
CA PRO A 79 11.26 12.89 3.87
C PRO A 79 11.60 12.13 2.58
N VAL A 80 11.21 10.85 2.48
CA VAL A 80 11.46 10.05 1.27
C VAL A 80 10.56 10.51 0.12
N TYR A 81 9.31 10.88 0.44
CA TYR A 81 8.43 11.48 -0.54
C TYR A 81 8.98 12.80 -1.09
N PHE A 82 9.52 13.65 -0.24
CA PHE A 82 10.13 14.91 -0.64
C PHE A 82 11.35 14.68 -1.55
N LEU A 83 12.19 13.69 -1.25
CA LEU A 83 13.26 13.24 -2.16
C LEU A 83 12.70 12.82 -3.53
N SER A 84 11.58 12.09 -3.56
CA SER A 84 10.94 11.67 -4.81
C SER A 84 10.50 12.87 -5.67
N LEU A 85 10.04 13.95 -5.04
CA LEU A 85 9.70 15.20 -5.73
C LEU A 85 10.94 15.89 -6.26
N ILE A 86 12.01 15.99 -5.46
CA ILE A 86 13.30 16.59 -5.85
C ILE A 86 13.85 15.93 -7.13
N LEU A 87 13.84 14.59 -7.17
CA LEU A 87 14.31 13.82 -8.33
C LEU A 87 13.56 14.12 -9.63
N LEU A 88 12.34 14.65 -9.53
CA LEU A 88 11.44 14.92 -10.65
C LEU A 88 11.41 16.39 -11.09
N LEU A 89 12.11 17.30 -10.39
CA LEU A 89 11.86 18.74 -10.53
C LEU A 89 12.15 19.28 -11.94
N LYS A 90 11.06 19.45 -12.70
CA LYS A 90 10.78 20.66 -13.48
C LYS A 90 9.79 21.49 -12.65
N ILE A 91 10.27 22.55 -11.99
CA ILE A 91 9.45 23.39 -11.10
C ILE A 91 8.37 24.09 -11.95
N ARG A 92 7.10 23.85 -11.65
CA ARG A 92 5.93 24.57 -12.19
C ARG A 92 4.95 24.85 -11.04
N PHE A 93 4.09 25.86 -11.20
CA PHE A 93 3.14 26.34 -10.17
C PHE A 93 2.23 25.25 -9.56
N ASN A 94 1.94 24.17 -10.29
CA ASN A 94 1.07 23.08 -9.82
C ASN A 94 1.73 22.13 -8.79
N ILE A 95 2.94 22.40 -8.33
CA ILE A 95 3.66 21.54 -7.36
C ILE A 95 3.05 21.58 -5.95
N LEU A 96 2.34 22.66 -5.59
CA LEU A 96 1.79 22.86 -4.24
C LEU A 96 0.91 21.69 -3.80
N TYR A 97 0.04 21.20 -4.69
CA TYR A 97 -0.85 20.07 -4.38
C TYR A 97 -0.08 18.79 -4.05
N HIS A 98 1.09 18.59 -4.66
CA HIS A 98 1.96 17.46 -4.39
C HIS A 98 2.73 17.64 -3.09
N VAL A 99 3.25 18.84 -2.82
CA VAL A 99 3.92 19.17 -1.55
C VAL A 99 3.00 18.91 -0.36
N PHE A 100 1.71 19.26 -0.46
CA PHE A 100 0.72 19.02 0.60
C PHE A 100 0.07 17.64 0.55
N LEU A 101 0.43 16.77 -0.40
CA LEU A 101 -0.17 15.45 -0.58
C LEU A 101 -1.70 15.50 -0.74
N ILE A 102 -2.23 16.49 -1.46
CA ILE A 102 -3.66 16.67 -1.75
C ILE A 102 -4.02 16.42 -3.22
N GLN A 103 -3.07 16.01 -4.05
CA GLN A 103 -3.29 15.79 -5.49
C GLN A 103 -4.38 14.76 -5.82
N SER A 104 -4.66 13.79 -4.94
CA SER A 104 -5.73 12.80 -5.14
C SER A 104 -7.15 13.37 -5.00
N TRP A 105 -7.29 14.59 -4.46
CA TRP A 105 -8.57 15.29 -4.36
C TRP A 105 -8.94 16.09 -5.61
N ILE A 106 -7.95 16.39 -6.44
CA ILE A 106 -8.09 17.35 -7.53
C ILE A 106 -8.11 16.61 -8.85
N PHE A 107 -9.18 16.80 -9.63
CA PHE A 107 -9.29 16.22 -10.96
C PHE A 107 -8.09 16.61 -11.85
N LYS A 108 -7.63 15.66 -12.65
CA LYS A 108 -6.50 15.73 -13.60
C LYS A 108 -5.12 15.91 -12.95
N ARG A 109 -5.02 15.68 -11.64
CA ARG A 109 -3.80 15.86 -10.84
C ARG A 109 -3.22 14.61 -10.16
N PRO A 110 -3.93 13.50 -9.89
CA PRO A 110 -3.40 12.43 -9.05
C PRO A 110 -2.09 11.82 -9.56
N MET A 111 -1.94 11.74 -10.88
CA MET A 111 -0.79 11.09 -11.53
C MET A 111 0.34 12.05 -11.93
N ASN A 112 0.21 13.36 -11.68
CA ASN A 112 1.22 14.33 -12.06
C ASN A 112 2.51 14.15 -11.25
N TYR A 113 3.66 14.40 -11.89
CA TYR A 113 5.01 14.22 -11.35
C TYR A 113 5.32 12.77 -10.95
N ASN A 114 4.87 12.34 -9.77
CA ASN A 114 5.06 11.00 -9.25
C ASN A 114 3.72 10.25 -9.29
N SER A 115 3.52 9.47 -10.36
CA SER A 115 2.27 8.73 -10.56
C SER A 115 2.02 7.61 -9.55
N SER A 116 2.99 7.22 -8.70
CA SER A 116 2.72 6.30 -7.58
C SER A 116 2.32 7.03 -6.30
N ALA A 117 2.52 8.35 -6.21
CA ALA A 117 2.31 9.11 -4.99
C ALA A 117 0.83 9.36 -4.63
N TRP A 118 -0.12 9.12 -5.55
CA TRP A 118 -1.55 9.22 -5.23
C TRP A 118 -1.94 8.33 -4.05
N TYR A 119 -1.32 7.15 -3.92
CA TYR A 119 -1.54 6.25 -2.78
C TYR A 119 -1.16 6.92 -1.47
N LEU A 120 -0.02 7.63 -1.45
CA LEU A 120 0.44 8.33 -0.25
C LEU A 120 -0.47 9.51 0.09
N SER A 121 -0.96 10.25 -0.90
CA SER A 121 -1.96 11.32 -0.71
C SER A 121 -3.24 10.76 -0.06
N THR A 122 -3.78 9.67 -0.60
CA THR A 122 -4.94 8.98 -0.04
C THR A 122 -4.65 8.42 1.36
N LEU A 123 -3.47 7.83 1.58
CA LEU A 123 -3.09 7.30 2.89
C LEU A 123 -2.98 8.41 3.94
N VAL A 124 -2.43 9.57 3.60
CA VAL A 124 -2.37 10.72 4.52
C VAL A 124 -3.78 11.16 4.93
N PHE A 125 -4.72 11.21 4.01
CA PHE A 125 -6.13 11.49 4.35
C PHE A 125 -6.71 10.44 5.32
N LEU A 126 -6.51 9.14 5.03
CA LEU A 126 -6.99 8.08 5.91
C LEU A 126 -6.32 8.11 7.30
N LEU A 127 -5.04 8.49 7.35
CA LEU A 127 -4.31 8.71 8.60
C LEU A 127 -4.86 9.91 9.37
N LEU A 128 -5.27 10.99 8.70
CA LEU A 128 -5.94 12.12 9.34
C LEU A 128 -7.26 11.71 9.98
N LEU A 129 -8.06 10.87 9.31
CA LEU A 129 -9.33 10.34 9.85
C LEU A 129 -9.13 9.23 10.89
N PHE A 130 -7.96 8.59 10.93
CA PHE A 130 -7.74 7.41 11.77
C PHE A 130 -8.09 7.61 13.25
N PRO A 131 -7.77 8.72 13.94
CA PRO A 131 -8.15 8.89 15.35
C PRO A 131 -9.66 8.89 15.57
N LEU A 132 -10.40 9.51 14.64
CA LEU A 132 -11.87 9.55 14.68
C LEU A 132 -12.45 8.15 14.45
N PHE A 133 -11.94 7.42 13.46
CA PHE A 133 -12.32 6.02 13.26
C PHE A 133 -11.90 5.10 14.42
N LEU A 134 -10.76 5.35 15.06
CA LEU A 134 -10.30 4.57 16.20
C LEU A 134 -11.26 4.73 17.38
N TYR A 135 -11.69 5.96 17.65
CA TYR A 135 -12.73 6.24 18.66
C TYR A 135 -14.06 5.59 18.28
N PHE A 136 -14.53 5.80 17.05
CA PHE A 136 -15.79 5.25 16.56
C PHE A 136 -15.79 3.71 16.53
N SER A 137 -14.62 3.07 16.34
CA SER A 137 -14.49 1.61 16.29
C SER A 137 -14.87 0.87 17.58
N LYS A 138 -14.99 1.60 18.70
CA LYS A 138 -15.50 1.08 19.97
C LYS A 138 -17.03 0.99 20.01
N ASN A 139 -17.71 1.68 19.11
CA ASN A 139 -19.17 1.69 19.04
C ASN A 139 -19.68 0.46 18.27
N LYS A 140 -20.80 -0.13 18.74
CA LYS A 140 -21.48 -1.25 18.08
C LYS A 140 -21.89 -0.97 16.63
N TYR A 141 -22.11 0.29 16.27
CA TYR A 141 -22.49 0.69 14.90
C TYR A 141 -21.31 0.73 13.91
N PHE A 142 -20.07 0.56 14.37
CA PHE A 142 -18.90 0.60 13.49
C PHE A 142 -18.92 -0.50 12.43
N SER A 143 -19.35 -1.72 12.77
CA SER A 143 -19.48 -2.81 11.81
C SER A 143 -20.47 -2.49 10.70
N TRP A 144 -21.64 -1.93 11.06
CA TRP A 144 -22.65 -1.47 10.10
C TRP A 144 -22.12 -0.35 9.21
N PHE A 145 -21.40 0.62 9.77
CA PHE A 145 -20.74 1.66 8.99
C PHE A 145 -19.78 1.06 7.96
N VAL A 146 -18.92 0.11 8.36
CA VAL A 146 -17.96 -0.56 7.48
C VAL A 146 -18.66 -1.32 6.34
N VAL A 147 -19.77 -2.01 6.63
CA VAL A 147 -20.57 -2.70 5.62
C VAL A 147 -21.19 -1.69 4.66
N CYS A 148 -21.85 -0.65 5.18
CA CYS A 148 -22.53 0.36 4.36
C CYS A 148 -21.55 1.12 3.46
N ILE A 149 -20.39 1.54 3.98
CA ILE A 149 -19.42 2.29 3.19
C ILE A 149 -18.78 1.40 2.12
N ASN A 150 -18.55 0.10 2.37
CA ASN A 150 -18.03 -0.82 1.35
C ASN A 150 -19.09 -1.14 0.27
N LEU A 151 -20.36 -1.26 0.64
CA LEU A 151 -21.44 -1.38 -0.33
C LEU A 151 -21.56 -0.11 -1.18
N TYR A 152 -21.47 1.06 -0.54
CA TYR A 152 -21.47 2.34 -1.24
C TYR A 152 -20.31 2.43 -2.24
N THR A 153 -19.06 2.20 -1.81
CA THR A 153 -17.91 2.23 -2.73
C THR A 153 -18.03 1.18 -3.83
N TYR A 154 -18.59 0.01 -3.51
CA TYR A 154 -18.84 -1.03 -4.50
C TYR A 154 -19.81 -0.57 -5.60
N TYR A 155 -21.01 -0.14 -5.22
CA TYR A 155 -22.05 0.28 -6.16
C TYR A 155 -21.67 1.56 -6.90
N PHE A 156 -21.11 2.54 -6.19
CA PHE A 156 -20.65 3.80 -6.78
C PHE A 156 -19.56 3.56 -7.83
N TYR A 157 -18.55 2.75 -7.51
CA TYR A 157 -17.50 2.39 -8.47
C TYR A 157 -18.10 1.74 -9.73
N ASN A 158 -18.95 0.72 -9.57
CA ASN A 158 -19.52 -0.01 -10.71
C ASN A 158 -20.45 0.85 -11.57
N TYR A 159 -21.21 1.76 -10.93
CA TYR A 159 -22.04 2.72 -11.64
C TYR A 159 -21.19 3.70 -12.45
N MET A 160 -20.19 4.33 -11.82
CA MET A 160 -19.32 5.32 -12.44
C MET A 160 -18.36 4.71 -13.48
N LEU A 161 -17.98 3.45 -13.32
CA LEU A 161 -17.12 2.73 -14.27
C LEU A 161 -17.72 2.74 -15.69
N LYS A 162 -19.05 2.68 -15.82
CA LYS A 162 -19.76 2.73 -17.11
C LYS A 162 -19.48 4.02 -17.88
N PHE A 163 -19.25 5.12 -17.16
CA PHE A 163 -18.96 6.44 -17.73
C PHE A 163 -17.46 6.74 -17.84
N SER A 164 -16.62 5.96 -17.15
CA SER A 164 -15.18 6.21 -17.07
C SER A 164 -14.43 6.03 -18.39
N PHE A 165 -14.94 5.19 -19.31
CA PHE A 165 -14.28 4.90 -20.58
C PHE A 165 -14.07 6.14 -21.46
N ASN A 166 -15.01 7.09 -21.42
CA ASN A 166 -14.98 8.32 -22.23
C ASN A 166 -14.65 9.57 -21.40
N ASN A 167 -14.43 9.43 -20.08
CA ASN A 167 -14.21 10.57 -19.19
C ASN A 167 -13.11 10.28 -18.17
N GLU A 168 -11.92 10.81 -18.45
CA GLU A 168 -10.73 10.70 -17.61
C GLU A 168 -10.97 11.18 -16.18
N SER A 169 -11.77 12.24 -15.98
CA SER A 169 -12.05 12.76 -14.64
C SER A 169 -12.88 11.79 -13.81
N ILE A 170 -13.80 11.04 -14.43
CA ILE A 170 -14.54 9.97 -13.75
C ILE A 170 -13.61 8.80 -13.45
N HIS A 171 -12.73 8.43 -14.39
CA HIS A 171 -11.73 7.39 -14.16
C HIS A 171 -10.83 7.71 -12.97
N GLU A 172 -10.35 8.95 -12.85
CA GLU A 172 -9.54 9.38 -11.71
C GLU A 172 -10.34 9.44 -10.42
N LEU A 173 -11.61 9.87 -10.47
CA LEU A 173 -12.49 9.90 -9.31
C LEU A 173 -12.63 8.52 -8.67
N ILE A 174 -12.91 7.49 -9.46
CA ILE A 174 -13.16 6.15 -8.93
C ILE A 174 -11.89 5.40 -8.54
N ASN A 175 -10.72 5.76 -9.11
CA ASN A 175 -9.46 5.05 -8.91
C ASN A 175 -8.45 5.76 -8.01
N TYR A 176 -8.60 7.05 -7.73
CA TYR A 176 -7.61 7.79 -6.94
C TYR A 176 -8.22 8.60 -5.80
N ASN A 177 -9.52 8.95 -5.87
CA ASN A 177 -10.14 9.76 -4.85
C ASN A 177 -10.10 9.08 -3.47
N PRO A 178 -9.67 9.77 -2.40
CA PRO A 178 -9.51 9.14 -1.09
C PRO A 178 -10.79 8.56 -0.48
N LEU A 179 -11.97 9.07 -0.86
CA LEU A 179 -13.25 8.56 -0.39
C LEU A 179 -13.49 7.10 -0.80
N MET A 180 -12.95 6.68 -1.95
CA MET A 180 -13.07 5.32 -2.48
C MET A 180 -12.34 4.27 -1.63
N TYR A 181 -11.52 4.71 -0.67
CA TYR A 181 -10.64 3.85 0.14
C TYR A 181 -10.98 3.85 1.63
N ILE A 182 -11.96 4.64 2.07
CA ILE A 182 -12.45 4.62 3.45
C ILE A 182 -12.96 3.22 3.81
N GLY A 183 -13.74 2.60 2.92
CA GLY A 183 -14.26 1.25 3.12
C GLY A 183 -13.16 0.20 3.26
N THR A 184 -12.16 0.23 2.37
CA THR A 184 -11.01 -0.69 2.44
C THR A 184 -10.20 -0.52 3.74
N PHE A 185 -9.92 0.72 4.14
CA PHE A 185 -9.15 0.98 5.35
C PHE A 185 -9.90 0.56 6.62
N THR A 186 -11.17 0.94 6.74
CA THR A 186 -12.00 0.61 7.91
C THR A 186 -12.38 -0.88 7.97
N LEU A 187 -12.46 -1.57 6.83
CA LEU A 187 -12.54 -3.04 6.78
C LEU A 187 -11.34 -3.67 7.51
N GLY A 188 -10.13 -3.15 7.29
CA GLY A 188 -8.93 -3.63 8.00
C GLY A 188 -8.99 -3.40 9.50
N MET A 189 -9.51 -2.24 9.93
CA MET A 189 -9.76 -1.94 11.34
C MET A 189 -10.76 -2.93 11.96
N LEU A 190 -11.87 -3.19 11.26
CA LEU A 190 -12.90 -4.14 11.69
C LEU A 190 -12.35 -5.57 11.77
N THR A 191 -11.56 -6.00 10.77
CA THR A 191 -10.91 -7.31 10.76
C THR A 191 -10.10 -7.50 12.04
N TYR A 192 -9.28 -6.52 12.44
CA TYR A 192 -8.54 -6.61 13.70
C TYR A 192 -9.47 -6.69 14.92
N ASN A 193 -10.49 -5.84 14.99
CA ASN A 193 -11.42 -5.82 16.13
C ASN A 193 -12.16 -7.16 16.33
N ILE A 194 -12.47 -7.88 15.25
CA ILE A 194 -13.08 -9.20 15.29
C ILE A 194 -12.08 -10.24 15.82
N ILE A 195 -10.85 -10.26 15.29
CA ILE A 195 -9.91 -11.37 15.55
C ILE A 195 -8.95 -11.13 16.73
N LYS A 196 -8.93 -9.93 17.34
CA LYS A 196 -7.95 -9.56 18.38
C LYS A 196 -7.90 -10.50 19.59
N ASN A 197 -9.01 -11.18 19.88
CA ASN A 197 -9.15 -12.12 20.99
C ASN A 197 -9.09 -13.60 20.56
N PHE A 198 -8.91 -13.87 19.26
CA PHE A 198 -8.85 -15.24 18.76
C PHE A 198 -7.51 -15.88 19.14
N LYS A 199 -7.55 -17.17 19.47
CA LYS A 199 -6.34 -17.94 19.80
C LYS A 199 -5.55 -18.24 18.53
N SER A 200 -4.26 -18.00 18.59
CA SER A 200 -3.30 -18.42 17.57
C SER A 200 -3.14 -19.94 17.55
N LYS A 201 -2.90 -20.51 16.37
CA LYS A 201 -2.71 -21.96 16.16
C LYS A 201 -1.68 -22.23 15.08
N LYS A 202 -0.95 -23.35 15.20
CA LYS A 202 0.04 -23.80 14.20
C LYS A 202 -0.59 -24.24 12.86
N LEU A 203 -1.82 -24.76 12.89
CA LEU A 203 -2.53 -25.25 11.69
C LEU A 203 -2.75 -24.15 10.65
N TYR A 204 -2.80 -22.87 11.05
CA TYR A 204 -2.98 -21.76 10.13
C TYR A 204 -1.85 -21.68 9.08
N SER A 205 -0.64 -22.16 9.38
CA SER A 205 0.44 -22.30 8.38
C SER A 205 0.01 -23.05 7.12
N LEU A 206 -0.73 -24.17 7.28
CA LEU A 206 -1.23 -24.96 6.15
C LEU A 206 -2.29 -24.17 5.37
N PHE A 207 -3.23 -23.53 6.07
CA PHE A 207 -4.26 -22.71 5.43
C PHE A 207 -3.69 -21.50 4.70
N ILE A 208 -2.57 -20.91 5.17
CA ILE A 208 -1.91 -19.83 4.45
C ILE A 208 -1.38 -20.33 3.11
N LEU A 209 -0.69 -21.47 3.09
CA LEU A 209 -0.17 -22.06 1.84
C LEU A 209 -1.30 -22.36 0.85
N LEU A 210 -2.37 -23.00 1.33
CA LEU A 210 -3.56 -23.30 0.52
C LEU A 210 -4.20 -22.02 -0.01
N TYR A 211 -4.32 -20.98 0.82
CA TYR A 211 -4.93 -19.73 0.43
C TYR A 211 -4.09 -18.94 -0.57
N ILE A 212 -2.78 -18.92 -0.41
CA ILE A 212 -1.86 -18.31 -1.38
C ILE A 212 -1.95 -19.06 -2.72
N GLY A 213 -1.96 -20.39 -2.70
CA GLY A 213 -2.19 -21.21 -3.90
C GLY A 213 -3.52 -20.88 -4.56
N PHE A 214 -4.59 -20.78 -3.79
CA PHE A 214 -5.91 -20.36 -4.27
C PHE A 214 -5.87 -18.97 -4.92
N LEU A 215 -5.26 -17.96 -4.28
CA LEU A 215 -5.15 -16.62 -4.87
C LEU A 215 -4.38 -16.63 -6.19
N PHE A 216 -3.31 -17.42 -6.29
CA PHE A 216 -2.54 -17.52 -7.53
C PHE A 216 -3.31 -18.20 -8.66
N ILE A 217 -4.12 -19.21 -8.35
CA ILE A 217 -4.92 -19.94 -9.34
C ILE A 217 -6.16 -19.13 -9.71
N PHE A 218 -6.94 -18.68 -8.73
CA PHE A 218 -8.23 -18.01 -8.93
C PHE A 218 -8.10 -16.72 -9.75
N VAL A 219 -7.04 -15.94 -9.53
CA VAL A 219 -6.80 -14.69 -10.29
C VAL A 219 -6.46 -14.98 -11.75
N GLN A 220 -5.94 -16.17 -12.08
CA GLN A 220 -5.62 -16.52 -13.48
C GLN A 220 -6.86 -16.84 -14.32
N TYR A 221 -7.92 -17.37 -13.71
CA TYR A 221 -9.15 -17.76 -14.42
C TYR A 221 -10.19 -16.65 -14.52
N GLN A 222 -9.92 -15.48 -13.94
CA GLN A 222 -10.85 -14.35 -13.90
C GLN A 222 -10.82 -13.57 -15.22
N LYS A 223 -11.81 -13.81 -16.09
CA LYS A 223 -12.16 -12.91 -17.22
C LYS A 223 -12.77 -11.58 -16.74
N PHE A 224 -13.21 -11.49 -15.48
CA PHE A 224 -13.86 -10.32 -14.92
C PHE A 224 -12.85 -9.33 -14.34
N LYS A 225 -12.90 -8.09 -14.82
CA LYS A 225 -12.04 -6.97 -14.40
C LYS A 225 -12.51 -6.37 -13.06
N PHE A 226 -12.34 -7.10 -11.96
CA PHE A 226 -12.63 -6.57 -10.62
C PHE A 226 -11.52 -5.62 -10.14
N TYR A 227 -11.54 -4.37 -10.62
CA TYR A 227 -10.65 -3.30 -10.12
C TYR A 227 -11.24 -2.54 -8.92
N ASN A 228 -12.34 -3.05 -8.37
CA ASN A 228 -13.01 -2.44 -7.22
C ASN A 228 -12.22 -2.67 -5.92
N SER A 229 -11.89 -1.57 -5.23
CA SER A 229 -11.13 -1.60 -3.98
C SER A 229 -11.76 -2.51 -2.91
N SER A 230 -13.10 -2.53 -2.79
CA SER A 230 -13.81 -3.33 -1.77
C SER A 230 -13.72 -4.82 -2.04
N VAL A 231 -13.97 -5.27 -3.26
CA VAL A 231 -13.96 -6.71 -3.61
C VAL A 231 -12.56 -7.29 -3.45
N VAL A 232 -11.56 -6.59 -3.98
CA VAL A 232 -10.17 -7.05 -3.91
C VAL A 232 -9.67 -7.00 -2.47
N ALA A 233 -9.99 -5.96 -1.70
CA ALA A 233 -9.65 -5.92 -0.28
C ALA A 233 -10.27 -7.08 0.51
N LEU A 234 -11.54 -7.41 0.27
CA LEU A 234 -12.19 -8.57 0.88
C LEU A 234 -11.44 -9.87 0.56
N SER A 235 -10.92 -10.03 -0.66
CA SER A 235 -10.08 -11.19 -1.01
C SER A 235 -8.74 -11.25 -0.26
N PHE A 236 -8.27 -10.16 0.34
CA PHE A 236 -7.06 -10.18 1.18
C PHE A 236 -7.36 -10.39 2.67
N VAL A 237 -8.61 -10.29 3.11
CA VAL A 237 -8.99 -10.47 4.52
C VAL A 237 -8.58 -11.86 5.06
N PRO A 238 -8.86 -12.99 4.38
CA PRO A 238 -8.44 -14.29 4.89
C PRO A 238 -6.93 -14.42 5.03
N LEU A 239 -6.15 -13.87 4.09
CA LEU A 239 -4.69 -13.85 4.18
C LEU A 239 -4.23 -13.09 5.43
N ILE A 240 -4.76 -11.90 5.70
CA ILE A 240 -4.40 -11.11 6.87
C ILE A 240 -4.77 -11.84 8.17
N VAL A 241 -5.97 -12.41 8.24
CA VAL A 241 -6.45 -13.16 9.42
C VAL A 241 -5.55 -14.37 9.68
N LEU A 242 -5.28 -15.16 8.65
CA LEU A 242 -4.45 -16.36 8.77
C LEU A 242 -3.01 -16.00 9.18
N LEU A 243 -2.41 -14.97 8.58
CA LEU A 243 -1.08 -14.50 8.96
C LEU A 243 -1.04 -14.01 10.41
N PHE A 244 -2.06 -13.29 10.88
CA PHE A 244 -2.11 -12.77 12.25
C PHE A 244 -2.25 -13.89 13.29
N LEU A 245 -3.05 -14.93 12.99
CA LEU A 245 -3.31 -16.03 13.92
C LEU A 245 -2.27 -17.15 13.84
N ASP A 246 -1.40 -17.16 12.84
CA ASP A 246 -0.39 -18.22 12.67
C ASP A 246 0.82 -18.08 13.63
N GLU A 247 1.10 -19.18 14.32
CA GLU A 247 2.28 -19.40 15.17
C GLU A 247 3.11 -20.61 14.72
N GLY A 248 2.76 -21.19 13.58
CA GLY A 248 3.42 -22.35 13.01
C GLY A 248 4.74 -22.01 12.30
N PHE A 249 5.16 -22.96 11.46
CA PHE A 249 6.39 -22.84 10.69
C PHE A 249 6.35 -21.68 9.69
N PHE A 250 5.19 -21.45 9.04
CA PHE A 250 5.10 -20.48 7.95
C PHE A 250 5.30 -19.04 8.44
N SER A 251 4.66 -18.65 9.55
CA SER A 251 4.87 -17.37 10.23
C SER A 251 6.34 -17.17 10.65
N LYS A 252 7.01 -18.22 11.15
CA LYS A 252 8.45 -18.16 11.48
C LYS A 252 9.33 -17.98 10.24
N PHE A 253 9.05 -18.74 9.18
CA PHE A 253 9.77 -18.65 7.92
C PHE A 253 9.63 -17.27 7.29
N LEU A 254 8.39 -16.77 7.15
CA LEU A 254 8.10 -15.43 6.62
C LEU A 254 8.61 -14.30 7.52
N GLY A 255 8.69 -14.53 8.83
CA GLY A 255 9.19 -13.58 9.82
C GLY A 255 10.71 -13.57 9.98
N ASN A 256 11.46 -14.25 9.11
CA ASN A 256 12.93 -14.28 9.18
C ASN A 256 13.56 -12.88 8.93
N LYS A 257 14.82 -12.72 9.33
CA LYS A 257 15.51 -11.41 9.22
C LYS A 257 15.60 -10.91 7.77
N PHE A 258 15.77 -11.81 6.80
CA PHE A 258 15.90 -11.47 5.39
C PHE A 258 14.60 -10.88 4.81
N PHE A 259 13.48 -11.55 5.01
CA PHE A 259 12.16 -11.10 4.55
C PHE A 259 11.67 -9.85 5.28
N VAL A 260 11.95 -9.73 6.58
CA VAL A 260 11.70 -8.49 7.32
C VAL A 260 12.50 -7.34 6.73
N TYR A 261 13.77 -7.58 6.39
CA TYR A 261 14.61 -6.58 5.74
C TYR A 261 14.07 -6.18 4.36
N LEU A 262 13.71 -7.13 3.51
CA LEU A 262 13.08 -6.84 2.21
C LEU A 262 11.80 -6.01 2.37
N GLY A 263 10.91 -6.40 3.28
CA GLY A 263 9.70 -5.64 3.59
C GLY A 263 9.98 -4.24 4.09
N SER A 264 11.06 -4.05 4.84
CA SER A 264 11.47 -2.74 5.32
C SER A 264 11.85 -1.76 4.19
N LEU A 265 12.22 -2.26 3.00
CA LEU A 265 12.53 -1.45 1.81
C LEU A 265 11.28 -1.10 0.98
N SER A 266 10.13 -1.73 1.26
CA SER A 266 8.90 -1.60 0.46
C SER A 266 8.48 -0.15 0.22
N TYR A 267 8.58 0.71 1.23
CA TYR A 267 8.18 2.11 1.12
C TYR A 267 9.08 2.91 0.17
N SER A 268 10.40 2.78 0.34
CA SER A 268 11.37 3.43 -0.56
C SER A 268 11.22 2.94 -1.99
N ILE A 269 11.08 1.62 -2.22
CA ILE A 269 10.84 1.05 -3.55
C ILE A 269 9.55 1.64 -4.16
N TYR A 270 8.46 1.64 -3.39
CA TYR A 270 7.17 2.12 -3.85
C TYR A 270 7.17 3.60 -4.24
N ILE A 271 7.83 4.46 -3.47
CA ILE A 271 7.82 5.91 -3.74
C ILE A 271 8.84 6.30 -4.81
N LEU A 272 9.99 5.65 -4.87
CA LEU A 272 11.09 6.06 -5.73
C LEU A 272 11.06 5.42 -7.13
N HIS A 273 10.37 4.30 -7.33
CA HIS A 273 10.41 3.62 -8.64
C HIS A 273 9.95 4.52 -9.80
N VAL A 274 8.85 5.26 -9.68
CA VAL A 274 8.40 6.15 -10.78
C VAL A 274 9.42 7.26 -11.10
N PRO A 275 9.90 8.05 -10.12
CA PRO A 275 10.98 9.01 -10.35
C PRO A 275 12.22 8.42 -11.01
N LEU A 276 12.69 7.27 -10.50
CA LEU A 276 13.88 6.61 -11.00
C LEU A 276 13.66 6.07 -12.41
N TYR A 277 12.46 5.57 -12.72
CA TYR A 277 12.09 5.12 -14.05
C TYR A 277 12.09 6.28 -15.06
N ILE A 278 11.54 7.43 -14.68
CA ILE A 278 11.56 8.64 -15.52
C ILE A 278 13.00 9.08 -15.81
N ILE A 279 13.90 9.00 -14.83
CA ILE A 279 15.33 9.29 -15.03
C ILE A 279 15.97 8.23 -15.92
N PHE A 280 15.73 6.95 -15.65
CA PHE A 280 16.29 5.83 -16.42
C PHE A 280 15.89 5.89 -17.90
N LYS A 281 14.64 6.23 -18.19
CA LYS A 281 14.11 6.38 -19.56
C LYS A 281 14.83 7.46 -20.38
N LYS A 282 15.45 8.45 -19.74
CA LYS A 282 16.27 9.45 -20.44
C LYS A 282 17.56 8.86 -21.04
N PHE A 283 18.04 7.74 -20.51
CA PHE A 283 19.29 7.09 -20.94
C PHE A 283 19.05 5.84 -21.79
N ASN A 284 18.00 5.05 -21.49
CA ASN A 284 17.81 3.71 -22.06
C ASN A 284 16.48 3.51 -22.84
N ASN A 285 15.76 4.59 -23.19
CA ASN A 285 14.40 4.50 -23.73
C ASN A 285 13.47 3.67 -22.81
N GLU A 286 12.33 3.18 -23.33
CA GLU A 286 11.44 2.31 -22.57
C GLU A 286 12.06 0.94 -22.32
N ILE A 287 11.77 0.35 -21.14
CA ILE A 287 12.20 -0.99 -20.79
C ILE A 287 11.38 -2.00 -21.60
N THR A 288 12.03 -2.65 -22.57
CA THR A 288 11.42 -3.67 -23.44
C THR A 288 12.06 -5.05 -23.26
N ILE A 289 13.29 -5.12 -22.73
CA ILE A 289 14.03 -6.38 -22.58
C ILE A 289 14.31 -6.65 -21.09
N ASP A 290 14.29 -7.92 -20.70
CA ASP A 290 14.49 -8.39 -19.31
C ASP A 290 15.79 -7.86 -18.68
N LEU A 291 16.88 -7.72 -19.46
CA LEU A 291 18.15 -7.18 -18.97
C LEU A 291 18.03 -5.70 -18.53
N GLN A 292 17.32 -4.88 -19.30
CA GLN A 292 17.08 -3.47 -18.94
C GLN A 292 16.25 -3.38 -17.65
N PHE A 293 15.25 -4.24 -17.52
CA PHE A 293 14.45 -4.35 -16.30
C PHE A 293 15.31 -4.76 -15.10
N LEU A 294 16.18 -5.75 -15.26
CA LEU A 294 17.08 -6.19 -14.19
C LEU A 294 18.02 -5.07 -13.73
N ILE A 295 18.66 -4.36 -14.67
CA ILE A 295 19.53 -3.21 -14.36
C ILE A 295 18.74 -2.13 -13.60
N TYR A 296 17.56 -1.79 -14.10
CA TYR A 296 16.68 -0.82 -13.47
C TYR A 296 16.25 -1.26 -12.05
N PHE A 297 15.86 -2.52 -11.88
CA PHE A 297 15.47 -3.07 -10.59
C PHE A 297 16.63 -3.04 -9.58
N ILE A 298 17.85 -3.40 -10.00
CA ILE A 298 19.06 -3.31 -9.16
C ILE A 298 19.30 -1.84 -8.75
N LEU A 299 19.16 -0.89 -9.68
CA LEU A 299 19.30 0.53 -9.38
C LEU A 299 18.28 1.00 -8.34
N VAL A 300 16.99 0.65 -8.50
CA VAL A 300 15.96 0.96 -7.50
C VAL A 300 16.27 0.32 -6.16
N PHE A 301 16.75 -0.92 -6.15
CA PHE A 301 17.10 -1.65 -4.93
C PHE A 301 18.27 -0.99 -4.18
N ILE A 302 19.33 -0.58 -4.88
CA ILE A 302 20.47 0.14 -4.31
C ILE A 302 20.03 1.48 -3.74
N ILE A 303 19.30 2.29 -4.50
CA ILE A 303 18.85 3.62 -4.05
C ILE A 303 17.88 3.49 -2.87
N SER A 304 17.01 2.47 -2.87
CA SER A 304 16.12 2.20 -1.73
C SER A 304 16.90 1.84 -0.46
N ASN A 305 18.02 1.13 -0.59
CA ASN A 305 18.91 0.84 0.53
C ASN A 305 19.60 2.08 1.09
N LEU A 306 20.14 2.93 0.22
CA LEU A 306 20.73 4.20 0.62
C LEU A 306 19.70 5.09 1.33
N THR A 307 18.50 5.19 0.76
CA THR A 307 17.38 5.94 1.34
C THR A 307 16.97 5.36 2.69
N LYS A 308 16.91 4.03 2.82
CA LYS A 308 16.61 3.35 4.08
C LYS A 308 17.61 3.74 5.17
N TYR A 309 18.89 3.67 4.85
CA TYR A 309 19.96 3.95 5.80
C TYR A 309 19.98 5.43 6.21
N PHE A 310 20.06 6.35 5.24
CA PHE A 310 20.26 7.77 5.51
C PHE A 310 18.98 8.47 5.97
N ILE A 311 17.83 8.16 5.35
CA ILE A 311 16.59 8.90 5.59
C ILE A 311 15.71 8.16 6.60
N GLU A 312 15.28 6.94 6.28
CA GLU A 312 14.30 6.22 7.11
C GLU A 312 14.84 5.80 8.48
N ASN A 313 16.15 5.61 8.62
CA ASN A 313 16.78 5.24 9.89
C ASN A 313 17.45 6.45 10.55
N LYS A 314 18.50 7.00 9.94
CA LYS A 314 19.33 8.06 10.56
C LYS A 314 18.56 9.37 10.73
N TYR A 315 17.98 9.92 9.66
CA TYR A 315 17.24 11.18 9.72
C TYR A 315 15.94 11.07 10.54
N TYR A 316 15.17 9.99 10.36
CA TYR A 316 14.00 9.70 11.19
C TYR A 316 14.35 9.63 12.69
N GLY A 317 15.43 8.93 13.04
CA GLY A 317 15.93 8.84 14.41
C GLY A 317 16.30 10.21 15.00
N TYR A 318 16.93 11.07 14.20
CA TYR A 318 17.22 12.45 14.58
C TYR A 318 15.94 13.26 14.84
N LEU A 319 14.96 13.21 13.93
CA LEU A 319 13.68 13.93 14.07
C LEU A 319 12.93 13.51 15.33
N ASN A 320 12.87 12.20 15.62
CA ASN A 320 12.21 11.71 16.83
C ASN A 320 12.91 12.20 18.10
N LYS A 321 14.25 12.15 18.16
CA LYS A 321 15.02 12.65 19.31
C LYS A 321 14.85 14.15 19.54
N LYS A 322 14.62 14.92 18.48
CA LYS A 322 14.50 16.38 18.54
C LYS A 322 13.08 16.86 18.88
N TYR A 323 12.05 16.21 18.34
CA TYR A 323 10.68 16.75 18.33
C TYR A 323 9.62 15.90 19.05
N LEU A 324 9.99 14.70 19.54
CA LEU A 324 9.09 13.74 20.21
C LEU A 324 9.59 13.30 21.59
N LYS A 325 10.49 14.07 22.20
CA LYS A 325 10.80 13.89 23.63
C LYS A 325 9.62 14.26 24.49
#